data_AF-A0A4Y2F0C4-F1
#
_entry.id   AF-A0A4Y2F0C4-F1
#
_cell.length_a   1.000
_cell.length_b   1.000
_cell.length_c   1.000
_cell.angle_alpha   90.00
_cell.angle_beta   90.00
_cell.angle_gamma   90.00
#
_symmetry.space_group_name_H-M   'P 1'
#
loop_
_entity.id
_entity.type
_entity.pdbx_description
1 polymer ?
#
loop_
_entity_poly.entity_id
_entity_poly.type
_entity_poly.pdbx_seq_one_letter_code
_entity_poly.pdbx_strand_id
1 'polypeptide(L)'
;MIAIDKTFDFVLEHQLFGEIWILSESRSFLQYLDNWRDVSDRRGMGIFNKLKTLFNSCVLHLQWIPSHVNFKYIDIADSLAKEGTTMPQTYVESLTYLE
;
A
#
# COMPACT_ATOMS: atom_id res chain seq x y z
N MET A 1 -0.49 5.03 0.99
CA MET A 1 0.96 4.99 0.70
C MET A 1 1.66 3.93 1.54
N ILE A 2 1.75 4.08 2.86
CA ILE A 2 2.49 3.14 3.74
C ILE A 2 1.95 1.71 3.67
N ALA A 3 0.63 1.53 3.79
CA ALA A 3 0.02 0.19 3.73
C ALA A 3 0.32 -0.51 2.40
N ILE A 4 0.21 0.21 1.28
CA ILE A 4 0.47 -0.31 -0.07
C ILE A 4 1.95 -0.71 -0.24
N ASP A 5 2.87 0.12 0.24
CA ASP A 5 4.31 -0.17 0.17
C ASP A 5 4.65 -1.48 0.91
N LYS A 6 4.09 -1.66 2.12
CA LYS A 6 4.23 -2.89 2.91
C LYS A 6 3.57 -4.10 2.26
N THR A 7 2.40 -3.93 1.65
CA THR A 7 1.75 -5.00 0.89
C THR A 7 2.60 -5.46 -0.28
N PHE A 8 3.23 -4.54 -1.01
CA PHE A 8 4.09 -4.90 -2.14
C PHE A 8 5.37 -5.61 -1.71
N ASP A 9 5.98 -5.19 -0.60
CA ASP A 9 7.11 -5.91 -0.01
C ASP A 9 6.72 -7.35 0.31
N PHE A 10 5.59 -7.54 1.00
CA PHE A 10 5.10 -8.88 1.35
C PHE A 10 4.86 -9.76 0.11
N VAL A 11 4.18 -9.23 -0.91
CA VAL A 11 3.88 -9.97 -2.15
C VAL A 11 5.16 -10.37 -2.88
N LEU A 12 6.13 -9.46 -3.00
CA LEU A 12 7.41 -9.70 -3.67
C LEU A 12 8.27 -10.71 -2.91
N GLU A 13 8.34 -10.61 -1.58
CA GLU A 13 9.09 -11.52 -0.72
C GLU A 13 8.54 -12.94 -0.77
N HIS A 14 7.21 -13.08 -0.76
CA HIS A 14 6.55 -14.38 -0.71
C HIS A 14 6.28 -14.97 -2.10
N GLN A 15 6.76 -14.31 -3.17
CA GLN A 15 6.61 -14.79 -4.55
C GLN A 15 5.18 -15.20 -4.88
N LEU A 16 4.21 -14.39 -4.42
CA LEU A 16 2.79 -14.63 -4.69
C LEU A 16 2.50 -14.27 -6.15
N PHE A 17 2.94 -15.13 -7.06
CA PHE A 17 2.79 -14.95 -8.50
C PHE A 17 1.50 -15.60 -8.96
N GLY A 18 0.65 -14.78 -9.58
CA GLY A 18 -0.70 -15.14 -9.99
C GLY A 18 -1.44 -13.89 -10.42
N GLU A 19 -2.67 -13.75 -9.96
CA GLU A 19 -3.51 -12.58 -10.21
C GLU A 19 -3.77 -11.84 -8.91
N ILE A 20 -3.44 -10.54 -8.88
CA ILE A 20 -3.57 -9.68 -7.70
C ILE A 20 -4.58 -8.59 -8.01
N TRP A 21 -5.58 -8.45 -7.14
CA TRP A 21 -6.59 -7.40 -7.20
C TRP A 21 -6.37 -6.37 -6.09
N ILE A 22 -6.01 -5.15 -6.47
CA ILE A 22 -5.94 -4.00 -5.56
C ILE A 22 -7.23 -3.20 -5.73
N LEU A 23 -8.06 -3.23 -4.71
CA LEU A 23 -9.28 -2.43 -4.62
C LEU A 23 -9.00 -1.21 -3.73
N SER A 24 -9.27 -0.01 -4.24
CA SER A 24 -9.12 1.21 -3.44
C SER A 24 -10.33 2.12 -3.59
N GLU A 25 -10.85 2.59 -2.46
CA GLU A 25 -11.87 3.63 -2.43
C GLU A 25 -11.28 5.06 -2.50
N SER A 26 -9.96 5.17 -2.32
CA SER A 26 -9.27 6.45 -2.24
C SER A 26 -9.00 7.03 -3.63
N ARG A 27 -9.71 8.13 -3.96
CA ARG A 27 -9.44 8.89 -5.19
C ARG A 27 -8.04 9.51 -5.22
N SER A 28 -7.50 9.87 -4.05
CA SER A 28 -6.15 10.44 -3.96
C SER A 28 -5.06 9.42 -4.30
N PHE A 29 -5.33 8.13 -4.07
CA PHE A 29 -4.41 7.07 -4.49
C PHE A 29 -4.35 6.92 -6.01
N LEU A 30 -5.51 6.97 -6.70
CA LEU A 30 -5.53 6.96 -8.16
C LEU A 30 -4.83 8.18 -8.74
N GLN A 31 -5.13 9.37 -8.22
CA GLN A 31 -4.48 10.61 -8.67
C GLN A 31 -2.98 10.59 -8.42
N TYR A 32 -2.53 9.98 -7.33
CA TYR A 32 -1.11 9.82 -7.07
C TYR A 32 -0.45 8.89 -8.09
N LEU A 33 -1.11 7.79 -8.45
CA LEU A 33 -0.59 6.87 -9.46
C LEU A 33 -0.58 7.49 -10.85
N ASP A 34 -1.54 8.36 -11.17
CA ASP A 34 -1.60 9.05 -12.45
C ASP A 34 -0.50 10.13 -12.55
N ASN A 35 -0.34 10.94 -11.49
CA ASN A 35 0.65 12.03 -11.41
C ASN A 35 2.00 11.58 -10.83
N TRP A 36 2.30 10.27 -10.82
CA TRP A 36 3.47 9.74 -10.12
C TRP A 36 4.79 10.38 -10.57
N ARG A 37 4.89 10.73 -11.86
CA ARG A 37 6.05 11.38 -12.45
C ARG A 37 6.31 12.77 -11.87
N ASP A 38 5.26 13.50 -11.55
CA ASP A 38 5.36 14.89 -11.06
C ASP A 38 5.72 14.93 -9.57
N VAL A 39 5.32 13.90 -8.82
CA VAL A 39 5.61 13.83 -7.37
C VAL A 39 7.00 13.26 -7.11
N SER A 40 7.45 12.24 -7.87
CA SER A 40 8.79 11.61 -7.90
C SER A 40 9.65 11.69 -6.62
N ASP A 41 9.05 11.57 -5.45
CA ASP A 41 9.78 11.52 -4.18
C ASP A 41 10.42 10.13 -4.03
N ARG A 42 11.44 10.02 -3.17
CA ARG A 42 12.18 8.76 -2.99
C ARG A 42 11.26 7.57 -2.66
N ARG A 43 10.18 7.82 -1.90
CA ARG A 43 9.19 6.80 -1.54
C ARG A 43 8.28 6.44 -2.71
N GLY A 44 7.75 7.43 -3.43
CA GLY A 44 6.94 7.21 -4.63
C GLY A 44 7.67 6.41 -5.70
N MET A 45 8.94 6.74 -5.95
CA MET A 45 9.79 5.97 -6.86
C MET A 45 9.98 4.52 -6.42
N GLY A 46 10.14 4.28 -5.10
CA GLY A 46 10.24 2.92 -4.56
C GLY A 46 8.98 2.10 -4.80
N ILE A 47 7.82 2.67 -4.49
CA ILE A 47 6.51 2.03 -4.72
C ILE A 47 6.30 1.77 -6.21
N PHE A 48 6.64 2.73 -7.07
CA PHE A 48 6.50 2.58 -8.52
C PHE A 48 7.41 1.47 -9.08
N ASN A 49 8.66 1.38 -8.61
CA ASN A 49 9.56 0.30 -9.02
C ASN A 49 9.04 -1.07 -8.57
N LYS A 50 8.49 -1.18 -7.35
CA LYS A 50 7.84 -2.41 -6.87
C LYS A 50 6.63 -2.78 -7.72
N LEU A 51 5.77 -1.81 -8.03
CA LEU A 51 4.64 -1.98 -8.95
C LEU A 51 5.09 -2.48 -10.32
N LYS A 52 6.15 -1.89 -10.88
CA LYS A 52 6.71 -2.30 -12.17
C LYS A 52 7.21 -3.75 -12.13
N THR A 53 7.88 -4.15 -11.05
CA THR A 53 8.32 -5.54 -10.85
C THR A 53 7.12 -6.48 -10.74
N LEU A 54 6.07 -6.09 -10.02
CA LEU A 54 4.83 -6.85 -9.93
C LEU A 54 4.15 -6.99 -11.31
N PHE A 55 4.00 -5.90 -12.08
CA PHE A 55 3.44 -5.95 -13.43
C PHE A 55 4.21 -6.90 -14.37
N ASN A 56 5.53 -7.06 -14.16
CA ASN A 56 6.34 -7.97 -14.96
C ASN A 56 6.23 -9.44 -14.53
N SER A 57 5.69 -9.72 -13.33
CA SER A 57 5.70 -11.04 -12.70
C SER A 57 4.32 -11.60 -12.36
N CYS A 58 3.29 -10.76 -12.28
CA CYS A 58 1.92 -11.11 -11.97
C CYS A 58 0.94 -10.28 -12.79
N VAL A 59 -0.29 -10.78 -12.92
CA VAL A 59 -1.39 -9.98 -13.46
C VAL A 59 -1.90 -9.08 -12.33
N LEU A 60 -1.72 -7.78 -12.47
CA LEU A 60 -2.12 -6.81 -11.46
C LEU A 60 -3.34 -6.01 -11.94
N HIS A 61 -4.45 -6.15 -11.23
CA HIS A 61 -5.67 -5.39 -11.42
C HIS A 61 -5.78 -4.29 -10.37
N LEU A 62 -5.86 -3.05 -10.83
CA LEU A 62 -6.11 -1.89 -9.99
C LEU A 62 -7.52 -1.37 -10.28
N GLN A 63 -8.40 -1.43 -9.29
CA GLN A 63 -9.78 -0.98 -9.45
C GLN A 63 -10.19 0.01 -8.36
N TRP A 64 -10.75 1.13 -8.81
CA TRP A 64 -11.44 2.04 -7.91
C TRP A 64 -12.82 1.50 -7.58
N ILE A 65 -13.17 1.54 -6.31
CA ILE A 65 -14.51 1.18 -5.85
C ILE A 65 -15.15 2.35 -5.09
N PRO A 66 -16.45 2.63 -5.29
CA PRO A 66 -17.15 3.62 -4.48
C PRO A 66 -17.23 3.15 -3.02
N SER A 67 -17.02 4.05 -2.05
CA SER A 67 -16.98 3.76 -0.60
C SER A 67 -18.30 3.22 0.00
N HIS A 68 -19.36 3.11 -0.79
CA HIS A 68 -20.68 2.65 -0.36
C HIS A 68 -21.10 1.33 -1.02
N VAL A 69 -20.23 0.73 -1.82
CA VAL A 69 -20.45 -0.66 -2.26
C VAL A 69 -20.07 -1.54 -1.08
N ASN A 70 -21.06 -2.20 -0.48
CA ASN A 70 -20.98 -3.02 0.74
C ASN A 70 -20.10 -4.27 0.54
N PHE A 71 -18.81 -4.06 0.29
CA PHE A 71 -17.80 -5.09 0.16
C PHE A 71 -17.32 -5.44 1.56
N LYS A 72 -17.77 -6.57 2.09
CA LYS A 72 -17.39 -7.08 3.42
C LYS A 72 -15.86 -7.08 3.66
N TYR A 73 -15.06 -7.22 2.61
CA TYR A 73 -13.60 -7.16 2.67
C TYR A 73 -13.04 -5.75 2.91
N ILE A 74 -13.71 -4.71 2.43
CA ILE A 74 -13.33 -3.30 2.67
C ILE A 74 -13.61 -2.93 4.12
N ASP A 75 -14.75 -3.37 4.68
CA ASP A 75 -15.07 -3.15 6.09
C ASP A 75 -14.05 -3.80 7.03
N ILE A 76 -13.55 -5.00 6.67
CA ILE A 76 -12.48 -5.67 7.41
C ILE A 76 -11.18 -4.87 7.29
N ALA A 77 -10.82 -4.39 6.09
CA ALA A 77 -9.61 -3.60 5.89
C ALA A 77 -9.66 -2.25 6.64
N ASP A 78 -10.81 -1.57 6.65
CA ASP A 78 -11.02 -0.33 7.38
C ASP A 78 -10.99 -0.56 8.91
N SER A 79 -11.62 -1.64 9.38
CA SER A 79 -11.55 -2.05 10.80
C SER A 79 -10.11 -2.35 11.22
N LEU A 80 -9.34 -3.08 10.40
CA LEU A 80 -7.93 -3.37 10.66
C LEU A 80 -7.05 -2.12 10.60
N ALA A 81 -7.32 -1.19 9.67
CA ALA A 81 -6.61 0.08 9.61
C ALA A 81 -6.85 0.92 10.88
N LYS A 82 -8.12 0.97 11.35
CA LYS A 82 -8.49 1.62 12.60
C LYS A 82 -7.82 0.96 13.81
N GLU A 83 -7.82 -0.36 13.89
CA GLU A 83 -7.13 -1.11 14.95
C GLU A 83 -5.62 -0.80 14.97
N GLY A 84 -4.98 -0.82 13.80
CA GLY A 84 -3.56 -0.47 13.65
C GLY A 84 -3.21 0.98 14.02
N THR A 85 -4.15 1.92 13.87
CA THR A 85 -3.97 3.31 14.35
C THR A 85 -4.24 3.49 15.84
N THR A 86 -4.91 2.54 16.49
CA THR A 86 -5.25 2.59 17.91
C THR A 86 -4.17 1.96 18.80
N MET A 87 -3.26 1.16 18.23
CA MET A 87 -2.03 0.78 18.92
C MET A 87 -1.17 2.04 19.14
N PRO A 88 -0.78 2.38 20.38
CA PRO A 88 0.22 3.42 20.58
C PRO A 88 1.49 3.01 19.85
N GLN A 89 2.11 3.95 19.12
CA GLN A 89 3.44 3.79 18.55
C GLN A 89 4.51 3.75 19.65
N THR A 90 4.38 2.84 20.62
CA THR A 90 5.39 2.55 21.63
C THR A 90 6.35 1.50 21.09
N TYR A 91 7.22 1.94 20.18
CA TYR A 91 8.64 1.56 20.16
C TYR A 91 9.40 2.46 19.18
N VAL A 92 9.46 3.76 19.46
CA VAL A 92 10.64 4.52 19.05
C VAL A 92 11.67 4.23 20.12
N GLU A 93 12.46 3.19 19.90
CA GLU A 93 13.69 2.98 20.64
C GLU A 93 14.55 4.21 20.39
N SER A 94 14.58 5.10 21.37
CA SER A 94 15.51 6.22 21.42
C SER A 94 16.90 5.63 21.36
N LEU A 95 17.49 5.61 20.16
CA LEU A 95 18.88 5.25 19.97
C LEU A 95 19.72 6.39 20.58
N THR A 96 19.89 6.33 21.90
CA THR A 96 20.79 7.20 22.64
C THR A 96 22.19 6.90 22.16
N TYR A 97 22.71 7.74 21.28
CA TYR A 97 24.13 7.83 20.99
C TYR A 97 24.82 8.26 22.28
N LEU A 98 25.53 7.32 22.93
CA LEU A 98 26.47 7.65 23.99
C LEU A 98 27.76 8.15 23.34
N GLU A 99 28.20 9.30 23.84
CA GLU A 99 29.44 10.03 23.50
C GLU A 99 30.71 9.20 23.72
#